data_AF-A0A537Y4E8-F1
#
_entry.id   AF-A0A537Y4E8-F1
#
_cell.length_a   1.000
_cell.length_b   1.000
_cell.length_c   1.000
_cell.angle_alpha   90.00
_cell.angle_beta   90.00
_cell.angle_gamma   90.00
#
_symmetry.space_group_name_H-M   'P 1'
#
loop_
_entity.id
_entity.type
_entity.pdbx_description
1 polymer ?
#
loop_
_entity_poly.entity_id
_entity_poly.type
_entity_poly.pdbx_seq_one_letter_code
_entity_poly.pdbx_strand_id
1 'polypeptide(L)'
;MSSPHGPLRIGVGGPVGSGKTALMDLLCKAMRQRYDIAAITNDIYTKWDAEFLVRSGSLTPDRIAGVETGGCPHTAIREDASMNLAAVADMRAKFPNLDLVLIESGGDNLAATFSPELADLTIYVIDVAAGDKIPSKGGPGMPFVMTNLKKSEGLERIISFIETRGGLDPTAPSRLG
;
A
#
# COMPACT_ATOMS: atom_id res chain seq x y z
N MET A 1 -1.54 1.56 -21.98
CA MET A 1 -2.62 2.56 -21.94
C MET A 1 -3.10 2.62 -20.51
N SER A 2 -3.15 3.80 -19.90
CA SER A 2 -3.69 3.97 -18.54
C SER A 2 -5.16 3.52 -18.51
N SER A 3 -5.55 2.86 -17.42
CA SER A 3 -6.95 2.44 -17.20
C SER A 3 -7.87 3.66 -17.27
N PRO A 4 -9.08 3.55 -17.86
CA PRO A 4 -10.04 4.65 -17.95
C PRO A 4 -10.46 5.21 -16.57
N HIS A 5 -10.19 4.48 -15.49
CA HIS A 5 -10.49 4.87 -14.11
C HIS A 5 -9.29 5.47 -13.35
N GLY A 6 -8.14 5.66 -14.01
CA GLY A 6 -6.89 6.04 -13.36
C GLY A 6 -6.11 4.84 -12.82
N PRO A 7 -4.99 5.05 -12.11
CA PRO A 7 -4.21 3.97 -11.52
C PRO A 7 -5.04 3.23 -10.46
N LEU A 8 -4.77 1.93 -10.29
CA LEU A 8 -5.29 1.15 -9.17
C LEU A 8 -4.76 1.74 -7.86
N ARG A 9 -5.63 1.99 -6.88
CA ARG A 9 -5.22 2.51 -5.55
C ARG A 9 -5.40 1.43 -4.51
N ILE A 10 -4.32 1.12 -3.79
CA ILE A 10 -4.32 0.07 -2.77
C ILE A 10 -3.98 0.67 -1.42
N GLY A 11 -4.93 0.59 -0.50
CA GLY A 11 -4.72 0.94 0.90
C GLY A 11 -4.00 -0.18 1.64
N VAL A 12 -2.91 0.13 2.33
CA VAL A 12 -2.17 -0.78 3.22
C VAL A 12 -2.42 -0.34 4.66
N GLY A 13 -3.33 -1.04 5.32
CA GLY A 13 -3.79 -0.77 6.69
C GLY A 13 -3.20 -1.73 7.71
N GLY A 14 -3.25 -1.38 9.00
CA GLY A 14 -2.79 -2.25 10.08
C GLY A 14 -2.26 -1.51 11.31
N PRO A 15 -2.07 -2.22 12.44
CA PRO A 15 -1.45 -1.67 13.64
C PRO A 15 -0.06 -1.05 13.42
N VAL A 16 0.30 -0.15 14.33
CA VAL A 16 1.69 0.32 14.45
C VAL A 16 2.59 -0.89 14.68
N GLY A 17 3.69 -0.99 13.93
CA GLY A 17 4.63 -2.11 14.04
C GLY A 17 4.21 -3.41 13.36
N SER A 18 3.06 -3.49 12.68
CA SER A 18 2.61 -4.75 12.05
C SER A 18 3.37 -5.15 10.78
N GLY A 19 4.24 -4.28 10.26
CA GLY A 19 5.04 -4.54 9.05
C GLY A 19 4.47 -3.97 7.75
N LYS A 20 3.55 -3.00 7.81
CA LYS A 20 2.96 -2.31 6.65
C LYS A 20 4.02 -1.74 5.68
N THR A 21 4.91 -0.88 6.18
CA THR A 21 6.00 -0.27 5.40
C THR A 21 6.95 -1.33 4.81
N ALA A 22 7.21 -2.42 5.55
CA ALA A 22 8.02 -3.53 5.06
C ALA A 22 7.33 -4.30 3.91
N LEU A 23 6.01 -4.50 3.99
CA LEU A 23 5.24 -5.07 2.89
C LEU A 23 5.24 -4.13 1.68
N MET A 24 5.07 -2.82 1.88
CA MET A 24 5.13 -1.83 0.79
C MET A 24 6.48 -1.82 0.08
N ASP A 25 7.59 -1.89 0.83
CA ASP A 25 8.94 -1.98 0.25
C ASP A 25 9.07 -3.21 -0.68
N LEU A 26 8.68 -4.38 -0.17
CA LEU A 26 8.75 -5.63 -0.93
C LEU A 26 7.85 -5.61 -2.17
N LEU A 27 6.61 -5.11 -2.04
CA LEU A 27 5.71 -4.96 -3.19
C LEU A 27 6.29 -4.02 -4.23
N CYS A 28 6.79 -2.84 -3.84
CA CYS A 28 7.44 -1.91 -4.76
C CYS A 28 8.60 -2.58 -5.49
N LYS A 29 9.53 -3.22 -4.78
CA LYS A 29 10.71 -3.88 -5.37
C LYS A 29 10.33 -4.99 -6.34
N ALA A 30 9.34 -5.81 -5.99
CA ALA A 30 8.90 -6.93 -6.81
C ALA A 30 8.12 -6.49 -8.05
N MET A 31 7.33 -5.42 -7.96
CA MET A 31 6.37 -5.02 -8.99
C MET A 31 6.88 -3.90 -9.92
N ARG A 32 7.81 -3.05 -9.47
CA ARG A 32 8.28 -1.85 -10.22
C ARG A 32 8.95 -2.13 -11.56
N GLN A 33 9.36 -3.36 -11.82
CA GLN A 33 9.92 -3.73 -13.12
C GLN A 33 8.84 -3.81 -14.19
N ARG A 34 7.61 -4.22 -13.85
CA ARG A 34 6.51 -4.42 -14.81
C ARG A 34 5.50 -3.28 -14.78
N TYR A 35 5.27 -2.70 -13.60
CA TYR A 35 4.26 -1.69 -13.38
C TYR A 35 4.88 -0.33 -13.05
N ASP A 36 4.22 0.74 -13.48
CA ASP A 36 4.52 2.11 -13.11
C ASP A 36 3.83 2.41 -11.77
N ILE A 37 4.63 2.56 -10.70
CA ILE A 37 4.17 2.58 -9.31
C ILE A 37 4.55 3.90 -8.64
N ALA A 38 3.65 4.40 -7.78
CA ALA A 38 3.94 5.41 -6.76
C ALA A 38 3.55 4.90 -5.37
N ALA A 39 4.20 5.43 -4.34
CA ALA A 39 3.94 5.12 -2.94
C ALA A 39 3.63 6.39 -2.15
N ILE A 40 2.58 6.33 -1.34
CA ILE A 40 2.18 7.37 -0.39
C ILE A 40 2.19 6.74 1.00
N THR A 41 2.91 7.34 1.93
CA THR A 41 2.98 6.88 3.32
C THR A 41 2.42 7.95 4.22
N ASN A 42 1.53 7.56 5.14
CA ASN A 42 1.03 8.46 6.15
C ASN A 42 1.86 8.33 7.42
N ASP A 43 2.30 9.47 7.95
CA ASP A 43 2.93 9.55 9.26
C ASP A 43 2.22 10.64 10.08
N ILE A 44 2.26 10.55 11.41
CA ILE A 44 1.58 11.51 12.29
C ILE A 44 2.43 12.78 12.48
N TYR A 45 3.73 12.62 12.76
CA TYR A 45 4.65 13.71 13.09
C TYR A 45 6.00 13.62 12.37
N THR A 46 6.17 12.64 11.49
CA THR A 46 7.44 12.29 10.86
C THR A 46 7.26 12.09 9.35
N LYS A 47 8.36 11.82 8.64
CA LYS A 47 8.34 11.27 7.27
C LYS A 47 9.17 10.00 7.19
N TRP A 48 9.20 9.26 8.29
CA TRP A 48 10.16 8.21 8.50
C TRP A 48 9.90 7.05 7.54
N ASP A 49 8.62 6.73 7.29
CA ASP A 49 8.24 5.66 6.37
C ASP A 49 8.61 6.00 4.91
N ALA A 50 8.34 7.24 4.47
CA ALA A 50 8.76 7.71 3.16
C ALA A 50 10.30 7.68 3.01
N GLU A 51 11.03 8.17 4.01
CA GLU A 51 12.49 8.14 4.02
C GLU A 51 13.03 6.72 4.01
N PHE A 52 12.40 5.79 4.74
CA PHE A 52 12.75 4.38 4.75
C PHE A 52 12.61 3.77 3.34
N LEU A 53 11.48 4.00 2.67
CA LEU A 53 11.26 3.50 1.31
C LEU A 53 12.31 4.05 0.34
N VAL A 54 12.64 5.34 0.44
CA VAL A 54 13.71 5.96 -0.36
C VAL A 54 15.05 5.30 -0.09
N ARG A 55 15.47 5.18 1.17
CA ARG A 55 16.77 4.62 1.56
C ARG A 55 16.91 3.15 1.19
N SER A 56 15.82 2.39 1.31
CA SER A 56 15.80 0.98 0.93
C SER A 56 15.81 0.78 -0.59
N GLY A 57 15.66 1.86 -1.36
CA GLY A 57 15.57 1.84 -2.80
C GLY A 57 14.31 1.15 -3.30
N SER A 58 13.16 1.34 -2.64
CA SER A 58 11.88 0.78 -3.08
C SER A 58 11.48 1.34 -4.45
N LEU A 59 11.50 2.66 -4.58
CA LEU A 59 11.23 3.43 -5.82
C LEU A 59 12.19 4.62 -5.87
N THR A 60 12.20 5.36 -6.97
CA THR A 60 12.90 6.65 -7.03
C THR A 60 12.22 7.67 -6.11
N PRO A 61 12.96 8.63 -5.52
CA PRO A 61 12.41 9.53 -4.50
C PRO A 61 11.20 10.36 -4.94
N ASP A 62 11.14 10.73 -6.22
CA ASP A 62 10.04 11.46 -6.83
C ASP A 62 8.72 10.67 -6.90
N ARG A 63 8.78 9.35 -6.74
CA ARG A 63 7.63 8.42 -6.72
C ARG A 63 7.14 8.09 -5.31
N ILE A 64 7.77 8.65 -4.28
CA ILE A 64 7.43 8.41 -2.88
C ILE A 64 7.01 9.74 -2.25
N ALA A 65 5.80 9.78 -1.67
CA ALA A 65 5.30 10.92 -0.92
C ALA A 65 5.01 10.55 0.53
N GLY A 66 5.50 11.37 1.45
CA GLY A 66 5.09 11.33 2.86
C GLY A 66 3.99 12.35 3.12
N VAL A 67 2.85 11.90 3.65
CA VAL A 67 1.71 12.73 4.06
C VAL A 67 1.70 12.81 5.58
N GLU A 68 1.88 14.02 6.11
CA GLU A 68 1.74 14.28 7.55
C GLU A 68 0.26 14.47 7.88
N THR A 69 -0.32 13.49 8.58
CA THR A 69 -1.77 13.42 8.83
C THR A 69 -2.23 14.15 10.07
N GLY A 70 -1.30 14.58 10.93
CA GLY A 70 -1.64 15.05 12.28
C GLY A 70 -2.16 13.91 13.15
N GLY A 71 -3.02 14.22 14.13
CA GLY A 71 -3.25 13.36 15.30
C GLY A 71 -4.14 12.11 15.15
N CYS A 72 -4.92 11.95 14.07
CA CYS A 72 -5.87 10.84 13.93
C CYS A 72 -5.68 10.10 12.58
N PRO A 73 -4.93 8.98 12.56
CA PRO A 73 -4.63 8.23 11.33
C PRO A 73 -5.86 7.73 10.56
N HIS A 74 -6.92 7.25 11.24
CA HIS A 74 -8.15 6.79 10.58
C HIS A 74 -8.82 7.91 9.78
N THR A 75 -8.84 9.13 10.32
CA THR A 75 -9.45 10.29 9.67
C THR A 75 -8.83 10.51 8.30
N ALA A 76 -7.50 10.49 8.23
CA ALA A 76 -6.75 10.75 7.00
C ALA A 76 -6.94 9.71 5.89
N ILE A 77 -7.48 8.52 6.21
CA ILE A 77 -7.75 7.46 5.23
C ILE A 77 -9.24 7.22 5.02
N ARG A 78 -10.12 7.82 5.83
CA ARG A 78 -11.56 7.52 5.84
C ARG A 78 -12.42 8.77 5.87
N GLU A 79 -12.52 9.45 7.01
CA GLU A 79 -13.45 10.57 7.18
C GLU A 79 -13.03 11.82 6.40
N ASP A 80 -11.74 12.10 6.34
CA ASP A 80 -11.16 13.20 5.55
C ASP A 80 -9.89 12.72 4.85
N ALA A 81 -10.09 12.10 3.68
CA ALA A 81 -9.00 11.62 2.83
C ALA A 81 -8.39 12.72 1.93
N SER A 82 -8.73 13.99 2.13
CA SER A 82 -8.39 15.09 1.19
C SER A 82 -6.90 15.21 0.91
N MET A 83 -6.05 15.13 1.94
CA MET A 83 -4.59 15.21 1.80
C MET A 83 -4.03 14.05 0.97
N ASN A 84 -4.56 12.86 1.19
CA ASN A 84 -4.18 11.67 0.43
C ASN A 84 -4.66 11.73 -1.02
N LEU A 85 -5.90 12.18 -1.25
CA LEU A 85 -6.46 12.37 -2.59
C LEU A 85 -5.67 13.42 -3.38
N ALA A 86 -5.23 14.50 -2.73
CA ALA A 86 -4.34 15.50 -3.31
C ALA A 86 -2.98 14.88 -3.69
N ALA A 87 -2.37 14.09 -2.80
CA ALA A 87 -1.11 13.39 -3.10
C ALA A 87 -1.25 12.40 -4.27
N VAL A 88 -2.37 11.68 -4.37
CA VAL A 88 -2.68 10.81 -5.52
C VAL A 88 -2.81 11.64 -6.80
N ALA A 89 -3.50 12.78 -6.76
CA ALA A 89 -3.66 13.66 -7.91
C ALA A 89 -2.31 14.21 -8.40
N ASP A 90 -1.43 14.63 -7.47
CA ASP A 90 -0.08 15.09 -7.78
C ASP A 90 0.77 14.00 -8.45
N MET A 91 0.70 12.77 -7.93
CA MET A 91 1.42 11.63 -8.51
C MET A 91 0.92 11.33 -9.93
N ARG A 92 -0.39 11.38 -10.16
CA ARG A 92 -0.98 11.19 -11.49
C ARG A 92 -0.58 12.28 -12.48
N ALA A 93 -0.47 13.52 -12.02
CA ALA A 93 -0.01 14.63 -12.85
C ALA A 93 1.47 14.47 -13.23
N LYS A 94 2.32 14.03 -12.29
CA LYS A 94 3.75 13.79 -12.52
C LYS A 94 4.02 12.55 -13.38
N PHE A 95 3.21 11.51 -13.21
CA PHE A 95 3.38 10.21 -13.86
C PHE A 95 2.05 9.78 -14.52
N PRO A 96 1.74 10.27 -15.73
CA PRO A 96 0.45 10.02 -16.40
C PRO A 96 0.18 8.55 -16.75
N ASN A 97 1.22 7.71 -16.74
CA ASN A 97 1.15 6.29 -17.07
C ASN A 97 1.14 5.37 -15.84
N LEU A 98 0.93 5.92 -14.63
CA LEU A 98 0.82 5.12 -13.40
C LEU A 98 -0.20 4.01 -13.56
N ASP A 99 0.23 2.79 -13.24
CA ASP A 99 -0.66 1.63 -13.16
C ASP A 99 -1.18 1.45 -11.73
N LEU A 100 -0.37 1.81 -10.73
CA LEU A 100 -0.62 1.50 -9.31
C LEU A 100 -0.15 2.63 -8.38
N VAL A 101 -0.94 2.94 -7.36
CA VAL A 101 -0.55 3.75 -6.20
C VAL A 101 -0.79 2.96 -4.91
N LEU A 102 0.27 2.76 -4.13
CA LEU A 102 0.21 2.16 -2.80
C LEU A 102 0.08 3.26 -1.75
N ILE A 103 -0.84 3.11 -0.79
CA ILE A 103 -1.17 4.12 0.22
C ILE A 103 -1.13 3.47 1.61
N GLU A 104 -0.10 3.73 2.40
CA GLU A 104 0.00 3.25 3.77
C GLU A 104 -0.70 4.17 4.76
N SER A 105 -1.49 3.58 5.67
CA SER A 105 -2.01 4.29 6.85
C SER A 105 -0.93 4.51 7.92
N GLY A 106 -1.01 5.57 8.72
CA GLY A 106 -0.03 5.89 9.79
C GLY A 106 -0.05 4.99 11.03
N GLY A 107 -0.57 3.76 10.89
CA GLY A 107 -0.75 2.81 11.98
C GLY A 107 -2.03 3.07 12.78
N ASP A 108 -2.90 2.07 12.84
CA ASP A 108 -4.23 2.22 13.42
C ASP A 108 -4.72 0.90 14.03
N ASN A 109 -5.82 0.92 14.78
CA ASN A 109 -6.40 -0.29 15.35
C ASN A 109 -7.05 -1.18 14.26
N LEU A 110 -7.44 -2.40 14.67
CA LEU A 110 -8.03 -3.45 13.81
C LEU A 110 -9.32 -3.04 13.08
N ALA A 111 -9.95 -1.92 13.44
CA ALA A 111 -11.18 -1.42 12.81
C ALA A 111 -10.94 -0.37 11.72
N ALA A 112 -9.69 0.02 11.47
CA ALA A 112 -9.35 1.00 10.46
C ALA A 112 -9.70 0.49 9.06
N THR A 113 -10.46 1.30 8.32
CA THR A 113 -10.95 1.00 6.97
C THR A 113 -10.67 2.20 6.09
N PHE A 114 -10.30 1.96 4.83
CA PHE A 114 -10.10 3.03 3.85
C PHE A 114 -11.45 3.49 3.29
N SER A 115 -11.56 4.78 3.00
CA SER A 115 -12.66 5.31 2.19
C SER A 115 -12.63 4.66 0.80
N PRO A 116 -13.78 4.24 0.24
CA PRO A 116 -13.88 3.80 -1.14
C PRO A 116 -13.43 4.86 -2.16
N GLU A 117 -13.45 6.14 -1.76
CA GLU A 117 -12.93 7.22 -2.60
C GLU A 117 -11.40 7.21 -2.66
N LEU A 118 -10.72 6.64 -1.66
CA LEU A 118 -9.27 6.64 -1.56
C LEU A 118 -8.64 5.35 -2.10
N ALA A 119 -9.23 4.19 -1.80
CA ALA A 119 -8.65 2.89 -2.14
C ALA A 119 -9.67 1.97 -2.83
N ASP A 120 -9.25 1.39 -3.96
CA ASP A 120 -10.04 0.41 -4.73
C ASP A 120 -9.90 -0.99 -4.12
N LEU A 121 -8.72 -1.30 -3.55
CA LEU A 121 -8.44 -2.50 -2.78
C LEU A 121 -7.80 -2.14 -1.44
N THR A 122 -7.99 -2.97 -0.42
CA THR A 122 -7.35 -2.81 0.88
C THR A 122 -6.65 -4.10 1.29
N ILE A 123 -5.40 -3.98 1.74
CA ILE A 123 -4.62 -5.05 2.35
C ILE A 123 -4.42 -4.66 3.81
N TYR A 124 -4.83 -5.55 4.71
CA TYR A 124 -4.72 -5.33 6.15
C TYR A 124 -3.61 -6.22 6.73
N VAL A 125 -2.60 -5.59 7.33
CA VAL A 125 -1.39 -6.25 7.83
C VAL A 125 -1.47 -6.39 9.34
N ILE A 126 -1.40 -7.62 9.82
CA ILE A 126 -1.41 -7.98 11.23
C ILE A 126 -0.14 -8.78 11.52
N ASP A 127 0.58 -8.41 12.57
CA ASP A 127 1.68 -9.21 13.08
C ASP A 127 1.15 -10.26 14.05
N VAL A 128 1.47 -11.54 13.77
CA VAL A 128 1.09 -12.68 14.62
C VAL A 128 2.05 -12.89 15.79
N ALA A 129 3.25 -12.29 15.78
CA ALA A 129 4.15 -12.34 16.93
C ALA A 129 3.53 -11.66 18.18
N ALA A 130 2.56 -10.78 17.98
CA ALA A 130 1.79 -10.12 19.04
C ALA A 130 0.65 -10.97 19.65
N GLY A 131 0.37 -12.19 19.13
CA GLY A 131 -0.53 -13.15 19.78
C GLY A 131 -1.31 -14.06 18.82
N ASP A 132 -1.29 -15.37 19.10
CA ASP A 132 -1.92 -16.47 18.35
C ASP A 132 -3.46 -16.42 18.20
N LYS A 133 -4.12 -15.41 18.80
CA LYS A 133 -5.60 -15.34 18.86
C LYS A 133 -6.25 -14.59 17.69
N ILE A 134 -5.48 -13.99 16.79
CA ILE A 134 -6.03 -13.20 15.69
C ILE A 134 -6.43 -14.07 14.48
N PRO A 135 -5.63 -15.06 14.03
CA PRO A 135 -6.03 -15.95 12.94
C PRO A 135 -7.22 -16.87 13.31
N SER A 136 -7.34 -17.21 14.60
CA SER A 136 -8.33 -18.17 15.12
C SER A 136 -9.73 -17.58 15.35
N LYS A 137 -9.91 -16.26 15.18
CA LYS A 137 -11.20 -15.58 15.41
C LYS A 137 -12.05 -15.34 14.16
N GLY A 138 -11.68 -15.89 13.00
CA GLY A 138 -12.56 -15.93 11.83
C GLY A 138 -13.18 -14.58 11.50
N GLY A 139 -12.35 -13.62 11.07
CA GLY A 139 -12.86 -12.37 10.49
C GLY A 139 -13.75 -12.65 9.26
N PRO A 140 -14.68 -11.75 8.93
CA PRO A 140 -15.83 -12.00 8.06
C PRO A 140 -15.42 -12.40 6.65
N GLY A 141 -15.39 -13.69 6.30
CA GLY A 141 -15.38 -14.21 4.92
C GLY A 141 -14.28 -13.71 3.97
N MET A 142 -13.29 -12.95 4.44
CA MET A 142 -12.24 -12.35 3.62
C MET A 142 -11.05 -13.31 3.46
N PRO A 143 -10.42 -13.38 2.28
CA PRO A 143 -9.22 -14.17 2.08
C PRO A 143 -8.07 -13.62 2.93
N PHE A 144 -7.34 -14.51 3.61
CA PHE A 144 -6.13 -14.17 4.36
C PHE A 144 -4.92 -14.90 3.81
N VAL A 145 -3.74 -14.27 3.91
CA VAL A 145 -2.45 -14.85 3.54
C VAL A 145 -1.52 -14.75 4.73
N MET A 146 -1.01 -15.89 5.21
CA MET A 146 0.13 -15.90 6.12
C MET A 146 1.40 -15.62 5.31
N THR A 147 2.19 -14.64 5.77
CA THR A 147 3.43 -14.24 5.10
C THR A 147 4.57 -14.12 6.09
N ASN A 148 5.78 -14.48 5.66
CA ASN A 148 7.02 -14.15 6.34
C ASN A 148 7.80 -13.17 5.46
N LEU A 149 7.67 -11.87 5.76
CA LEU A 149 8.29 -10.80 4.96
C LEU A 149 9.82 -10.91 4.91
N LYS A 150 10.47 -11.42 5.97
CA LYS A 150 11.93 -11.61 5.99
C LYS A 150 12.40 -12.67 4.99
N LYS A 151 11.57 -13.67 4.73
CA LYS A 151 11.82 -14.74 3.77
C LYS A 151 11.09 -14.56 2.44
N SER A 152 10.32 -13.47 2.31
CA SER A 152 9.38 -13.24 1.20
C SER A 152 8.36 -14.37 0.97
N GLU A 153 8.14 -15.24 1.96
CA GLU A 153 7.15 -16.32 1.86
C GLU A 153 5.75 -15.73 1.83
N GLY A 154 4.94 -16.13 0.85
CA GLY A 154 3.56 -15.63 0.68
C GLY A 154 3.43 -14.31 -0.10
N LEU A 155 4.53 -13.61 -0.39
CA LEU A 155 4.50 -12.34 -1.14
C LEU A 155 3.91 -12.51 -2.54
N GLU A 156 4.27 -13.58 -3.26
CA GLU A 156 3.70 -13.87 -4.59
C GLU A 156 2.18 -14.04 -4.58
N ARG A 157 1.62 -14.57 -3.49
CA ARG A 157 0.16 -14.72 -3.34
C ARG A 157 -0.51 -13.35 -3.18
N ILE A 158 0.15 -12.41 -2.51
CA ILE A 158 -0.31 -11.02 -2.38
C ILE A 158 -0.25 -10.33 -3.75
N ILE A 159 0.86 -10.47 -4.48
CA ILE A 159 1.02 -9.90 -5.83
C ILE A 159 -0.05 -10.46 -6.77
N SER A 160 -0.22 -11.79 -6.81
CA SER A 160 -1.24 -12.44 -7.64
C SER A 160 -2.66 -11.98 -7.28
N PHE A 161 -2.95 -11.76 -6.00
CA PHE A 161 -4.22 -11.17 -5.57
C PHE A 161 -4.40 -9.76 -6.11
N ILE A 162 -3.38 -8.90 -5.98
CA ILE A 162 -3.40 -7.52 -6.50
C ILE A 162 -3.64 -7.53 -8.01
N GLU A 163 -2.91 -8.34 -8.76
CA GLU A 163 -3.03 -8.42 -10.21
C GLU A 163 -4.43 -8.89 -10.62
N THR A 164 -4.91 -9.98 -10.01
CA THR A 164 -6.21 -10.58 -10.35
C THR A 164 -7.38 -9.69 -9.97
N ARG A 165 -7.36 -9.09 -8.76
CA ARG A 165 -8.47 -8.28 -8.25
C ARG A 165 -8.40 -6.84 -8.74
N GLY A 166 -7.22 -6.34 -9.03
CA GLY A 166 -6.96 -5.00 -9.53
C GLY A 166 -6.99 -4.88 -11.05
N GLY A 167 -7.07 -6.01 -11.77
CA GLY A 167 -7.10 -6.03 -13.23
C GLY A 167 -5.77 -5.63 -13.88
N LEU A 168 -4.65 -5.87 -13.21
CA LEU A 168 -3.31 -5.66 -13.79
C LEU A 168 -2.92 -6.88 -14.62
N ASP A 169 -2.24 -6.66 -15.75
CA ASP A 169 -1.78 -7.73 -16.63
C ASP A 169 -0.44 -8.31 -16.14
N PRO A 170 -0.41 -9.54 -15.59
CA PRO A 170 0.83 -10.17 -15.10
C PRO A 170 1.81 -10.53 -16.22
N THR A 171 1.35 -10.52 -17.48
CA THR A 171 2.15 -10.83 -18.67
C THR A 171 2.76 -9.60 -19.33
N ALA A 172 2.45 -8.40 -18.79
CA ALA A 172 3.03 -7.16 -19.28
C ALA A 172 4.57 -7.22 -19.24
N PRO A 173 5.26 -6.81 -20.32
CA PRO A 173 6.72 -6.85 -20.37
C PRO A 173 7.33 -5.91 -19.31
N SER A 174 8.54 -6.23 -18.86
CA SER A 174 9.32 -5.33 -18.02
C SER A 174 9.50 -3.98 -18.73
N ARG A 175 9.21 -2.89 -18.01
CA ARG A 175 9.43 -1.50 -18.45
C ARG A 175 10.85 -1.03 -18.17
N LEU A 176 11.58 -1.73 -17.30
CA LEU A 176 13.02 -1.56 -17.13
C LEU A 176 13.73 -2.48 -18.13
N GLY A 177 14.16 -1.88 -19.24
CA GLY A 177 15.08 -2.47 -20.21
C GLY A 177 16.53 -2.08 -19.92
#